data_AF-Q9VAN9-F1
#
_entry.id   AF-Q9VAN9-F1
#
_cell.length_a   1.000
_cell.length_b   1.000
_cell.length_c   1.000
_cell.angle_alpha   90.00
_cell.angle_beta   90.00
_cell.angle_gamma   90.00
#
_symmetry.space_group_name_H-M   'P 1'
#
loop_
_entity.id
_entity.type
_entity.pdbx_description
1 polymer ?
#
loop_
_entity_poly.entity_id
_entity_poly.type
_entity_poly.pdbx_seq_one_letter_code
_entity_poly.pdbx_strand_id
1 'polypeptide(L)'
;MNLSIRAISAICGVFLGCCSGVVFLELLVKLDPGAGNLITGAQFAFIALEGFIFTSKFGLAQRVISLRDYALLVAMFFLTSVCNNYVFKFKVPMTLHMIIRGGSLISNMCLCTLILKRSYRLSQYISVLMISVGIFVCTYFSSPDLVGKMENLDSGAEADTFWWLLGVALLVLALFVSSYMGITQELLYRRHGKCAREALYYTHLLPLPAFLLMHDDIRTHWLLAFTGESYQLPLLGVAVPLILLYLLGNVLAQHLCISSVYTLTTECSSLTVTLILTLRKFISLVFSIVYFRNPFTWWHWLGTALVFVGTLMFANVIRVPK
;
A
#
# COMPACT_ATOMS: atom_id res chain seq x y z
N MET A 1 -13.42 -19.25 3.85
CA MET A 1 -12.21 -18.91 4.62
C MET A 1 -12.63 -18.74 6.07
N ASN A 2 -12.24 -19.62 6.99
CA ASN A 2 -12.59 -19.44 8.41
C ASN A 2 -11.65 -18.39 9.00
N LEU A 3 -12.04 -17.12 8.91
CA LEU A 3 -11.27 -16.01 9.46
C LEU A 3 -11.35 -16.03 11.00
N SER A 4 -10.21 -15.88 11.68
CA SER A 4 -10.20 -15.64 13.12
C SER A 4 -10.81 -14.26 13.42
N ILE A 5 -11.36 -14.07 14.63
CA ILE A 5 -11.88 -12.75 15.07
C ILE A 5 -10.80 -11.66 14.91
N ARG A 6 -9.53 -12.01 15.18
CA ARG A 6 -8.37 -11.13 14.98
C ARG A 6 -8.15 -10.75 13.52
N ALA A 7 -8.37 -11.69 12.58
CA ALA A 7 -8.28 -11.41 11.16
C ALA A 7 -9.42 -10.47 10.70
N ILE A 8 -10.64 -10.66 11.21
CA ILE A 8 -11.79 -9.78 10.91
C ILE A 8 -11.51 -8.35 11.43
N SER A 9 -11.08 -8.22 12.69
CA SER A 9 -10.75 -6.90 13.26
C SER A 9 -9.61 -6.23 12.50
N ALA A 10 -8.60 -7.00 12.07
CA ALA A 10 -7.50 -6.49 11.24
C ALA A 10 -8.00 -6.03 9.86
N ILE A 11 -8.91 -6.76 9.21
CA ILE A 11 -9.52 -6.33 7.94
C ILE A 11 -10.24 -4.99 8.12
N CYS A 12 -11.11 -4.88 9.13
CA CYS A 12 -11.81 -3.63 9.44
C CYS A 12 -10.83 -2.48 9.70
N GLY A 13 -9.77 -2.72 10.47
CA GLY A 13 -8.73 -1.73 10.75
C GLY A 13 -7.93 -1.31 9.52
N VAL A 14 -7.67 -2.22 8.56
CA VAL A 14 -7.06 -1.88 7.27
C VAL A 14 -7.98 -0.96 6.47
N PHE A 15 -9.27 -1.27 6.35
CA PHE A 15 -10.20 -0.41 5.62
C PHE A 15 -10.36 0.96 6.29
N LEU A 16 -10.66 0.99 7.59
CA LEU A 16 -10.84 2.24 8.34
C LEU A 16 -9.57 3.09 8.35
N GLY A 17 -8.43 2.52 8.76
CA GLY A 17 -7.18 3.25 8.89
C GLY A 17 -6.65 3.75 7.55
N CYS A 18 -6.59 2.88 6.54
CA CYS A 18 -6.00 3.27 5.28
C CYS A 18 -6.91 4.19 4.45
N CYS A 19 -8.23 3.99 4.45
CA CYS A 19 -9.15 4.91 3.77
C CYS A 19 -9.15 6.30 4.44
N SER A 20 -9.18 6.36 5.78
CA SER A 20 -9.06 7.63 6.51
C SER A 20 -7.71 8.30 6.26
N GLY A 21 -6.63 7.52 6.23
CA GLY A 21 -5.28 8.03 5.96
C GLY A 21 -5.16 8.69 4.58
N VAL A 22 -5.82 8.15 3.55
CA VAL A 22 -5.87 8.77 2.21
C VAL A 22 -6.59 10.12 2.25
N VAL A 23 -7.69 10.24 2.99
CA VAL A 23 -8.42 11.52 3.13
C VAL A 23 -7.55 12.58 3.79
N PHE A 24 -6.90 12.25 4.92
CA PHE A 24 -5.99 13.19 5.58
C PHE A 24 -4.78 13.53 4.71
N LEU A 25 -4.25 12.56 3.97
CA LEU A 25 -3.15 12.80 3.03
C LEU A 25 -3.56 13.80 1.94
N GLU A 26 -4.77 13.65 1.37
CA GLU A 26 -5.27 14.57 0.35
C GLU A 26 -5.46 15.99 0.90
N LEU A 27 -5.99 16.13 2.12
CA LEU A 27 -6.13 17.41 2.81
C LEU A 27 -4.77 18.07 3.07
N LEU A 28 -3.77 17.29 3.47
CA LEU A 28 -2.40 17.78 3.67
C LEU A 28 -1.76 18.23 2.37
N VAL A 29 -1.81 17.41 1.31
CA VAL A 29 -1.20 17.73 0.01
C VAL A 29 -1.84 18.95 -0.64
N LYS A 30 -3.12 19.23 -0.37
CA LYS A 30 -3.79 20.47 -0.82
C LYS A 30 -3.24 21.73 -0.14
N LEU A 31 -2.85 21.64 1.13
CA LEU A 31 -2.29 22.77 1.89
C LEU A 31 -0.78 22.91 1.66
N ASP A 32 -0.08 21.80 1.61
CA ASP A 32 1.37 21.74 1.41
C ASP A 32 1.75 20.55 0.51
N PRO A 33 1.86 20.77 -0.81
CA PRO A 33 2.24 19.73 -1.77
C PRO A 33 3.64 19.15 -1.54
N GLY A 34 4.54 19.88 -0.86
CA GLY A 34 5.92 19.47 -0.62
C GLY A 34 6.10 18.63 0.65
N ALA A 35 5.11 18.60 1.55
CA ALA A 35 5.20 17.93 2.86
C ALA A 35 5.35 16.40 2.86
N GLY A 36 5.57 15.75 1.71
CA GLY A 36 5.60 14.28 1.58
C GLY A 36 6.63 13.60 2.50
N ASN A 37 7.83 14.17 2.63
CA ASN A 37 8.87 13.62 3.50
C ASN A 37 8.56 13.87 4.97
N LEU A 38 7.99 15.03 5.31
CA LEU A 38 7.51 15.33 6.66
C LEU A 38 6.42 14.32 7.09
N ILE A 39 5.43 14.09 6.24
CA ILE A 39 4.32 13.18 6.52
C ILE A 39 4.86 11.76 6.76
N THR A 40 5.67 11.25 5.84
CA THR A 40 6.21 9.88 5.94
C THR A 40 7.17 9.76 7.14
N GLY A 41 8.03 10.76 7.35
CA GLY A 41 8.94 10.81 8.49
C GLY A 41 8.19 10.81 9.82
N ALA A 42 7.13 11.61 9.94
CA ALA A 42 6.29 11.66 11.14
C ALA A 42 5.56 10.33 11.40
N GLN A 43 5.05 9.66 10.35
CA GLN A 43 4.44 8.33 10.47
C GLN A 43 5.45 7.30 11.02
N PHE A 44 6.64 7.24 10.42
CA PHE A 44 7.69 6.30 10.84
C PHE A 44 8.18 6.59 12.25
N ALA A 45 8.40 7.88 12.59
CA ALA A 45 8.84 8.29 13.91
C ALA A 45 7.82 7.96 14.99
N PHE A 46 6.53 8.20 14.74
CA PHE A 46 5.46 7.86 15.67
C PHE A 46 5.36 6.36 15.92
N ILE A 47 5.38 5.55 14.85
CA ILE A 47 5.33 4.08 14.97
C ILE A 47 6.56 3.54 15.70
N ALA A 48 7.75 4.08 15.41
CA ALA A 48 8.98 3.69 16.10
C ALA A 48 8.96 4.09 17.58
N LEU A 49 8.44 5.27 17.91
CA LEU A 49 8.32 5.75 19.30
C LEU A 49 7.32 4.91 20.11
N GLU A 50 6.13 4.66 19.55
CA GLU A 50 5.14 3.75 20.14
C GLU A 50 5.74 2.35 20.34
N GLY A 51 6.41 1.82 19.32
CA GLY A 51 7.10 0.55 19.39
C GLY A 51 8.22 0.52 20.44
N PHE A 52 8.97 1.61 20.60
CA PHE A 52 10.02 1.70 21.62
C PHE A 52 9.44 1.65 23.05
N ILE A 53 8.35 2.37 23.29
CA ILE A 53 7.69 2.45 24.60
C ILE A 53 6.95 1.14 24.92
N PHE A 54 6.07 0.68 24.03
CA PHE A 54 5.14 -0.42 24.33
C PHE A 54 5.65 -1.81 23.92
N THR A 55 6.48 -1.89 22.86
CA THR A 55 6.96 -3.17 22.33
C THR A 55 8.36 -3.49 22.85
N SER A 56 9.30 -2.56 22.71
CA SER A 56 10.67 -2.74 23.17
C SER A 56 10.82 -2.53 24.68
N LYS A 57 9.83 -1.93 25.36
CA LYS A 57 9.86 -1.57 26.79
C LYS A 57 11.16 -0.83 27.15
N PHE A 58 11.47 0.24 26.41
CA PHE A 58 12.72 1.00 26.55
C PHE A 58 14.00 0.18 26.32
N GLY A 59 13.93 -0.86 25.48
CA GLY A 59 15.07 -1.73 25.16
C GLY A 59 15.18 -2.99 26.03
N LEU A 60 14.28 -3.20 26.99
CA LEU A 60 14.30 -4.36 27.89
C LEU A 60 13.75 -5.64 27.24
N ALA A 61 12.92 -5.54 26.20
CA ALA A 61 12.33 -6.71 25.55
C ALA A 61 13.35 -7.43 24.66
N GLN A 62 13.44 -8.76 24.81
CA GLN A 62 14.26 -9.59 23.92
C GLN A 62 13.59 -9.71 22.54
N ARG A 63 14.42 -9.58 21.50
CA ARG A 63 14.00 -9.76 20.10
C ARG A 63 13.84 -11.24 19.80
N VAL A 64 12.71 -11.63 19.21
CA VAL A 64 12.49 -13.00 18.76
C VAL A 64 13.06 -13.21 17.35
N ILE A 65 12.92 -12.21 16.49
CA ILE A 65 13.39 -12.25 15.10
C ILE A 65 14.74 -11.53 14.97
N SER A 66 15.62 -12.07 14.13
CA SER A 66 16.93 -11.48 13.91
C SER A 66 16.84 -10.13 13.19
N LEU A 67 17.71 -9.18 13.53
CA LEU A 67 17.78 -7.90 12.81
C LEU A 67 18.11 -8.06 11.32
N ARG A 68 18.79 -9.15 10.93
CA ARG A 68 19.12 -9.43 9.54
C ARG A 68 17.86 -9.70 8.71
N ASP A 69 16.89 -10.41 9.29
CA ASP A 69 15.60 -10.67 8.63
C ASP A 69 14.81 -9.37 8.44
N TYR A 70 14.80 -8.49 9.45
CA TYR A 70 14.18 -7.17 9.33
C TYR A 70 14.90 -6.25 8.35
N ALA A 71 16.24 -6.27 8.33
CA ALA A 71 17.03 -5.51 7.37
C ALA A 71 16.73 -5.96 5.93
N LEU A 72 16.55 -7.27 5.69
CA LEU A 72 16.13 -7.79 4.39
C LEU A 72 14.74 -7.27 4.00
N LEU A 73 13.76 -7.30 4.93
CA LEU A 73 12.41 -6.75 4.69
C LEU A 73 12.46 -5.25 4.33
N VAL A 74 13.24 -4.48 5.09
CA VAL A 74 13.44 -3.04 4.86
C VAL A 74 14.11 -2.78 3.50
N ALA A 75 15.14 -3.55 3.15
CA ALA A 75 15.82 -3.42 1.86
C ALA A 75 14.87 -3.70 0.68
N MET A 76 14.04 -4.75 0.77
CA MET A 76 13.03 -5.06 -0.24
C MET A 76 11.97 -3.97 -0.35
N PHE A 77 11.51 -3.41 0.78
CA PHE A 77 10.56 -2.31 0.80
C PHE A 77 11.14 -1.05 0.14
N PHE A 78 12.39 -0.69 0.48
CA PHE A 78 13.08 0.45 -0.11
C PHE A 78 13.30 0.26 -1.61
N LEU A 79 13.81 -0.90 -2.02
CA LEU A 79 13.99 -1.25 -3.44
C LEU A 79 12.67 -1.13 -4.22
N THR A 80 11.60 -1.70 -3.68
CA THR A 80 10.27 -1.60 -4.27
C THR A 80 9.81 -0.15 -4.38
N SER A 81 10.02 0.66 -3.35
CA SER A 81 9.60 2.07 -3.33
C SER A 81 10.38 2.92 -4.33
N VAL A 82 11.72 2.73 -4.39
CA VAL A 82 12.58 3.40 -5.36
C VAL A 82 12.21 3.02 -6.78
N CYS A 83 12.07 1.72 -7.08
CA CYS A 83 11.68 1.27 -8.41
C CYS A 83 10.31 1.84 -8.81
N ASN A 84 9.30 1.78 -7.94
CA ASN A 84 7.96 2.32 -8.23
C ASN A 84 7.96 3.83 -8.48
N ASN A 85 8.83 4.60 -7.82
CA ASN A 85 8.93 6.04 -8.04
C ASN A 85 9.76 6.37 -9.29
N TYR A 86 10.78 5.57 -9.59
CA TYR A 86 11.68 5.80 -10.71
C TYR A 86 11.03 5.51 -12.07
N VAL A 87 10.01 4.64 -12.13
CA VAL A 87 9.32 4.31 -13.40
C VAL A 87 8.69 5.52 -14.09
N PHE A 88 8.29 6.55 -13.33
CA PHE A 88 7.72 7.76 -13.92
C PHE A 88 8.73 8.55 -14.76
N LYS A 89 10.03 8.39 -14.51
CA LYS A 89 11.10 8.95 -15.37
C LYS A 89 11.21 8.24 -16.71
N PHE A 90 10.73 7.00 -16.79
CA PHE A 90 10.70 6.17 -18.01
C PHE A 90 9.40 6.32 -18.81
N LYS A 91 8.73 7.48 -18.70
CA LYS A 91 7.48 7.80 -19.42
C LYS A 91 6.32 6.82 -19.17
N VAL A 92 6.39 6.01 -18.11
CA VAL A 92 5.29 5.11 -17.72
C VAL A 92 4.15 5.95 -17.13
N PRO A 93 2.96 5.98 -17.75
CA PRO A 93 1.84 6.76 -17.22
C PRO A 93 1.34 6.18 -15.89
N MET A 94 0.83 7.06 -15.02
CA MET A 94 0.35 6.67 -13.68
C MET A 94 -0.69 5.55 -13.73
N THR A 95 -1.55 5.58 -14.73
CA THR A 95 -2.56 4.55 -14.94
C THR A 95 -1.96 3.19 -15.26
N LEU A 96 -0.97 3.13 -16.17
CA LEU A 96 -0.30 1.87 -16.48
C LEU A 96 0.43 1.34 -15.23
N HIS A 97 1.04 2.25 -14.46
CA HIS A 97 1.64 1.89 -13.19
C HIS A 97 0.61 1.29 -12.21
N MET A 98 -0.58 1.86 -12.08
CA MET A 98 -1.66 1.32 -11.24
C MET A 98 -2.15 -0.05 -11.73
N ILE A 99 -2.35 -0.20 -13.04
CA ILE A 99 -2.78 -1.46 -13.67
C ILE A 99 -1.76 -2.58 -13.38
N ILE A 100 -0.48 -2.33 -13.70
CA ILE A 100 0.57 -3.32 -13.48
C ILE A 100 0.68 -3.65 -11.99
N ARG A 101 0.60 -2.65 -11.08
CA ARG A 101 0.58 -2.91 -9.63
C ARG A 101 -0.61 -3.75 -9.16
N GLY A 102 -1.73 -3.72 -9.87
CA GLY A 102 -2.87 -4.63 -9.67
C GLY A 102 -2.50 -6.11 -9.90
N GLY A 103 -1.49 -6.38 -10.73
CA GLY A 103 -0.95 -7.72 -11.00
C GLY A 103 -0.21 -8.39 -9.83
N SER A 104 -0.12 -7.72 -8.67
CA SER A 104 0.50 -8.27 -7.45
C SER A 104 -0.11 -9.60 -6.99
N LEU A 105 -1.40 -9.84 -7.26
CA LEU A 105 -2.04 -11.12 -6.98
C LEU A 105 -1.46 -12.28 -7.81
N ILE A 106 -1.23 -12.04 -9.10
CA ILE A 106 -0.67 -13.03 -10.03
C ILE A 106 0.78 -13.32 -9.66
N SER A 107 1.59 -12.28 -9.44
CA SER A 107 3.00 -12.45 -9.05
C SER A 107 3.13 -13.16 -7.70
N ASN A 108 2.28 -12.84 -6.72
CA ASN A 108 2.27 -13.51 -5.42
C ASN A 108 1.86 -14.98 -5.54
N MET A 109 0.81 -15.28 -6.30
CA MET A 109 0.36 -16.66 -6.54
C MET A 109 1.44 -17.48 -7.25
N CYS A 110 2.09 -16.92 -8.26
CA CYS A 110 3.21 -17.54 -8.98
C CYS A 110 4.39 -17.83 -8.04
N LEU A 111 4.89 -16.82 -7.32
CA LEU A 111 6.02 -17.00 -6.39
C LEU A 111 5.68 -17.94 -5.22
N CYS A 112 4.46 -17.91 -4.69
CA CYS A 112 4.03 -18.88 -3.68
C CYS A 112 4.03 -20.32 -4.22
N THR A 113 3.70 -20.51 -5.50
CA THR A 113 3.72 -21.83 -6.15
C THR A 113 5.16 -22.32 -6.31
N LEU A 114 6.07 -21.43 -6.74
CA LEU A 114 7.49 -21.74 -6.94
C LEU A 114 8.27 -21.95 -5.62
N ILE A 115 8.11 -21.04 -4.65
CA ILE A 115 8.91 -21.00 -3.42
C ILE A 115 8.29 -21.87 -2.31
N LEU A 116 6.98 -21.74 -2.08
CA LEU A 116 6.29 -22.46 -1.00
C LEU A 116 5.69 -23.79 -1.46
N LYS A 117 5.86 -24.16 -2.74
CA LYS A 117 5.28 -25.37 -3.37
C LYS A 117 3.77 -25.51 -3.12
N ARG A 118 3.05 -24.39 -3.05
CA ARG A 118 1.60 -24.40 -2.85
C ARG A 118 0.87 -24.77 -4.12
N SER A 119 -0.07 -25.68 -4.02
CA SER A 119 -1.09 -25.90 -5.05
C SER A 119 -2.34 -25.09 -4.72
N TYR A 120 -2.92 -24.47 -5.75
CA TYR A 120 -4.15 -23.71 -5.64
C TYR A 120 -5.27 -24.40 -6.41
N ARG A 121 -6.51 -24.19 -5.97
CA ARG A 121 -7.68 -24.71 -6.67
C ARG A 121 -7.93 -23.90 -7.94
N LEU A 122 -8.54 -24.50 -8.96
CA LEU A 122 -8.91 -23.82 -10.21
C LEU A 122 -9.74 -22.56 -9.94
N SER A 123 -10.67 -22.63 -8.98
CA SER A 123 -11.46 -21.47 -8.55
C SER A 123 -10.60 -20.28 -8.10
N GLN A 124 -9.45 -20.50 -7.46
CA GLN A 124 -8.56 -19.42 -7.03
C GLN A 124 -7.83 -18.78 -8.21
N TYR A 125 -7.42 -19.57 -9.21
CA TYR A 125 -6.82 -19.04 -10.44
C TYR A 125 -7.82 -18.17 -11.21
N ILE A 126 -9.05 -18.67 -11.41
CA ILE A 126 -10.12 -17.89 -12.06
C ILE A 126 -10.42 -16.62 -11.25
N SER A 127 -10.42 -16.71 -9.91
CA SER A 127 -10.69 -15.55 -9.05
C SER A 127 -9.65 -14.45 -9.23
N VAL A 128 -8.38 -14.82 -9.19
CA VAL A 128 -7.26 -13.88 -9.39
C VAL A 128 -7.31 -13.26 -10.79
N LEU A 129 -7.65 -14.05 -11.82
CA LEU A 129 -7.82 -13.55 -13.17
C LEU A 129 -8.97 -12.54 -13.25
N MET A 130 -10.15 -12.87 -12.70
CA MET A 130 -11.31 -11.97 -12.68
C MET A 130 -11.00 -10.65 -11.97
N ILE A 131 -10.33 -10.70 -10.81
CA ILE A 131 -9.95 -9.49 -10.07
C ILE A 131 -8.96 -8.65 -10.89
N SER A 132 -7.98 -9.30 -11.52
CA SER A 132 -6.96 -8.60 -12.33
C SER A 132 -7.59 -7.92 -13.55
N VAL A 133 -8.48 -8.63 -14.26
CA VAL A 133 -9.24 -8.08 -15.40
C VAL A 133 -10.18 -6.96 -14.93
N GLY A 134 -10.87 -7.13 -13.81
CA GLY A 134 -11.78 -6.11 -13.29
C GLY A 134 -11.06 -4.81 -12.90
N ILE A 135 -9.89 -4.91 -12.26
CA ILE A 135 -9.02 -3.76 -11.97
C ILE A 135 -8.52 -3.12 -13.27
N PHE A 136 -8.09 -3.93 -14.24
CA PHE A 136 -7.65 -3.44 -15.55
C PHE A 136 -8.75 -2.61 -16.23
N VAL A 137 -9.95 -3.19 -16.40
CA VAL A 137 -11.08 -2.52 -17.05
C VAL A 137 -11.44 -1.22 -16.31
N CYS A 138 -11.64 -1.28 -14.99
CA CYS A 138 -12.03 -0.12 -14.21
C CYS A 138 -10.97 1.01 -14.32
N THR A 139 -9.69 0.66 -14.15
CA THR A 139 -8.58 1.63 -14.17
C THR A 139 -8.35 2.24 -15.55
N TYR A 140 -8.46 1.42 -16.61
CA TYR A 140 -8.31 1.86 -17.99
C TYR A 140 -9.35 2.92 -18.36
N PHE A 141 -10.63 2.64 -18.09
CA PHE A 141 -11.72 3.57 -18.40
C PHE A 141 -11.85 4.76 -17.44
N SER A 142 -11.18 4.72 -16.28
CA SER A 142 -11.08 5.86 -15.36
C SER A 142 -10.03 6.89 -15.75
N SER A 143 -9.10 6.54 -16.66
CA SER A 143 -7.96 7.39 -16.99
C SER A 143 -7.97 7.82 -18.46
N PRO A 144 -8.30 9.09 -18.74
CA PRO A 144 -8.18 9.65 -20.08
C PRO A 144 -6.74 9.57 -20.63
N ASP A 145 -5.76 9.56 -19.73
CA ASP A 145 -4.33 9.74 -20.03
C ASP A 145 -3.65 8.58 -20.77
N LEU A 146 -4.22 7.37 -20.74
CA LEU A 146 -3.55 6.20 -21.34
C LEU A 146 -3.51 6.27 -22.87
N VAL A 147 -4.65 6.62 -23.49
CA VAL A 147 -4.80 6.60 -24.94
C VAL A 147 -3.93 7.70 -25.56
N GLY A 148 -4.04 8.93 -25.05
CA GLY A 148 -3.28 10.06 -25.59
C GLY A 148 -1.75 9.95 -25.40
N LYS A 149 -1.26 9.30 -24.33
CA LYS A 149 0.20 9.13 -24.13
C LYS A 149 0.77 7.91 -24.84
N MET A 150 -0.02 6.87 -25.09
CA MET A 150 0.43 5.72 -25.88
C MET A 150 0.52 6.05 -27.38
N GLU A 151 -0.41 6.84 -27.92
CA GLU A 151 -0.34 7.28 -29.33
C GLU A 151 0.87 8.20 -29.61
N ASN A 152 1.31 8.98 -28.61
CA ASN A 152 2.54 9.77 -28.71
C ASN A 152 3.82 8.92 -28.70
N LEU A 153 3.78 7.67 -28.20
CA LEU A 153 4.93 6.75 -28.25
C LEU A 153 5.12 6.17 -29.66
N ASP A 154 4.04 5.97 -30.42
CA ASP A 154 4.11 5.46 -31.80
C ASP A 154 4.64 6.50 -32.80
N SER A 155 4.66 7.79 -32.42
CA SER A 155 5.01 8.90 -33.33
C SER A 155 6.43 9.47 -33.14
N GLY A 156 7.23 8.95 -32.21
CA GLY A 156 8.59 9.47 -31.96
C GLY A 156 9.59 8.44 -31.42
N ALA A 157 10.59 8.11 -32.26
CA ALA A 157 11.89 7.48 -31.97
C ALA A 157 11.92 6.14 -31.19
N GLU A 158 12.62 5.13 -31.74
CA GLU A 158 12.92 3.85 -31.08
C GLU A 158 13.43 3.98 -29.63
N ALA A 159 14.10 5.10 -29.33
CA ALA A 159 14.56 5.44 -27.99
C ALA A 159 13.41 5.58 -26.97
N ASP A 160 12.27 6.15 -27.33
CA ASP A 160 11.15 6.36 -26.41
C ASP A 160 10.45 5.04 -26.07
N THR A 161 10.27 4.18 -27.06
CA THR A 161 9.78 2.81 -26.87
C THR A 161 10.74 2.00 -25.99
N PHE A 162 12.05 2.13 -26.18
CA PHE A 162 13.05 1.46 -25.36
C PHE A 162 12.97 1.90 -23.88
N TRP A 163 12.93 3.22 -23.61
CA TRP A 163 12.81 3.72 -22.24
C TRP A 163 11.50 3.29 -21.59
N TRP A 164 10.39 3.32 -22.34
CA TRP A 164 9.10 2.85 -21.85
C TRP A 164 9.11 1.36 -21.50
N LEU A 165 9.67 0.50 -22.37
CA LEU A 165 9.83 -0.93 -22.11
C LEU A 165 10.69 -1.19 -20.87
N LEU A 166 11.78 -0.43 -20.70
CA LEU A 166 12.63 -0.51 -19.51
C LEU A 166 11.85 -0.12 -18.25
N GLY A 167 11.02 0.92 -18.31
CA GLY A 167 10.14 1.33 -17.22
C GLY A 167 9.11 0.26 -16.84
N VAL A 168 8.51 -0.39 -17.85
CA VAL A 168 7.58 -1.51 -17.64
C VAL A 168 8.31 -2.71 -17.01
N ALA A 169 9.48 -3.07 -17.51
CA ALA A 169 10.30 -4.16 -16.95
C ALA A 169 10.69 -3.90 -15.50
N LEU A 170 11.10 -2.65 -15.17
CA LEU A 170 11.41 -2.23 -13.81
C LEU A 170 10.19 -2.33 -12.88
N LEU A 171 8.99 -1.99 -13.38
CA LEU A 171 7.77 -2.12 -12.60
C LEU A 171 7.38 -3.57 -12.34
N VAL A 172 7.53 -4.45 -13.35
CA VAL A 172 7.32 -5.89 -13.19
C VAL A 172 8.30 -6.46 -12.17
N LEU A 173 9.58 -6.08 -12.22
CA LEU A 173 10.56 -6.46 -11.20
C LEU A 173 10.12 -6.01 -9.79
N ALA A 174 9.68 -4.77 -9.64
CA ALA A 174 9.19 -4.25 -8.36
C ALA A 174 7.99 -5.02 -7.82
N LEU A 175 7.10 -5.53 -8.68
CA LEU A 175 6.00 -6.41 -8.28
C LEU A 175 6.47 -7.73 -7.69
N PHE A 176 7.46 -8.36 -8.33
CA PHE A 176 8.01 -9.62 -7.85
C PHE A 176 8.75 -9.43 -6.52
N VAL A 177 9.54 -8.35 -6.37
CA VAL A 177 10.17 -8.00 -5.09
C VAL A 177 9.13 -7.74 -4.01
N SER A 178 8.07 -6.98 -4.31
CA SER A 178 6.97 -6.73 -3.37
C SER A 178 6.25 -8.01 -2.94
N SER A 179 6.08 -8.96 -3.87
CA SER A 179 5.43 -10.24 -3.62
C SER A 179 6.33 -11.16 -2.78
N TYR A 180 7.63 -11.18 -3.10
CA TYR A 180 8.63 -11.91 -2.35
C TYR A 180 8.76 -11.39 -0.90
N MET A 181 8.69 -10.06 -0.70
CA MET A 181 8.64 -9.46 0.63
C MET A 181 7.46 -10.01 1.46
N GLY A 182 6.25 -10.06 0.90
CA GLY A 182 5.08 -10.61 1.60
C GLY A 182 5.22 -12.10 1.92
N ILE A 183 5.83 -12.88 1.02
CA ILE A 183 6.14 -14.30 1.24
C ILE A 183 7.17 -14.48 2.37
N THR A 184 8.22 -13.65 2.39
CA THR A 184 9.24 -13.65 3.44
C THR A 184 8.63 -13.30 4.80
N GLN A 185 7.71 -12.34 4.88
CA GLN A 185 6.96 -12.04 6.10
C GLN A 185 6.15 -13.26 6.58
N GLU A 186 5.41 -13.92 5.68
CA GLU A 186 4.67 -15.13 6.02
C GLU A 186 5.58 -16.25 6.55
N LEU A 187 6.72 -16.49 5.89
CA LEU A 187 7.72 -17.47 6.32
C LEU A 187 8.31 -17.14 7.69
N LEU A 188 8.59 -15.86 7.95
CA LEU A 188 9.21 -15.41 9.19
C LEU A 188 8.29 -15.60 10.39
N TYR A 189 7.01 -15.25 10.25
CA TYR A 189 6.01 -15.45 11.31
C TYR A 189 5.64 -16.92 11.52
N ARG A 190 5.74 -17.75 10.47
CA ARG A 190 5.60 -19.20 10.63
C ARG A 190 6.74 -19.81 11.44
N ARG A 191 7.97 -19.29 11.28
CA ARG A 191 9.18 -19.80 11.96
C ARG A 191 9.30 -19.31 13.40
N HIS A 192 9.06 -18.02 13.64
CA HIS A 192 9.33 -17.38 14.93
C HIS A 192 8.07 -17.10 15.75
N GLY A 193 6.89 -17.34 15.18
CA GLY A 193 5.61 -17.02 15.81
C GLY A 193 5.06 -15.64 15.42
N LYS A 194 3.90 -15.31 15.98
CA LYS A 194 3.10 -14.13 15.63
C LYS A 194 3.61 -12.85 16.29
N CYS A 195 4.79 -12.37 15.88
CA CYS A 195 5.42 -11.18 16.42
C CYS A 195 5.08 -9.89 15.64
N ALA A 196 3.78 -9.61 15.40
CA ALA A 196 3.34 -8.49 14.57
C ALA A 196 3.85 -7.11 15.06
N ARG A 197 3.78 -6.86 16.37
CA ARG A 197 4.23 -5.58 16.97
C ARG A 197 5.74 -5.40 16.91
N GLU A 198 6.50 -6.48 17.17
CA GLU A 198 7.97 -6.46 17.06
C GLU A 198 8.38 -6.13 15.63
N ALA A 199 7.74 -6.78 14.65
CA ALA A 199 8.02 -6.54 13.25
C ALA A 199 7.63 -5.13 12.82
N LEU A 200 6.50 -4.62 13.29
CA LEU A 200 6.10 -3.24 13.03
C LEU A 200 7.14 -2.25 13.56
N TYR A 201 7.62 -2.44 14.79
CA TYR A 201 8.63 -1.60 15.41
C TYR A 201 9.95 -1.60 14.63
N TYR A 202 10.57 -2.76 14.38
CA TYR A 202 11.87 -2.80 13.72
C TYR A 202 11.82 -2.34 12.27
N THR A 203 10.75 -2.64 11.53
CA THR A 203 10.63 -2.22 10.12
C THR A 203 10.42 -0.71 9.94
N HIS A 204 9.97 0.01 10.98
CA HIS A 204 9.86 1.47 10.95
C HIS A 204 11.04 2.15 11.64
N LEU A 205 11.68 1.50 12.63
CA LEU A 205 12.89 2.01 13.26
C LEU A 205 14.10 1.99 12.32
N LEU A 206 14.34 0.87 11.62
CA LEU A 206 15.54 0.70 10.78
C LEU A 206 15.66 1.74 9.64
N PRO A 207 14.57 2.16 8.97
CA PRO A 207 14.63 3.20 7.94
C PRO A 207 14.77 4.63 8.48
N LEU A 208 14.52 4.89 9.78
CA LEU A 208 14.55 6.26 10.33
C LEU A 208 15.84 7.04 10.05
N PRO A 209 17.05 6.44 10.16
CA PRO A 209 18.28 7.13 9.83
C PRO A 209 18.31 7.67 8.39
N ALA A 210 17.62 7.03 7.44
CA ALA A 210 17.55 7.52 6.07
C ALA A 210 16.77 8.84 5.94
N PHE A 211 15.78 9.10 6.82
CA PHE A 211 15.05 10.36 6.84
C PHE A 211 15.93 11.54 7.31
N LEU A 212 17.04 11.29 8.01
CA LEU A 212 18.00 12.33 8.38
C LEU A 212 18.66 12.95 7.15
N LEU A 213 18.79 12.20 6.04
CA LEU A 213 19.28 12.74 4.77
C LEU A 213 18.32 13.78 4.16
N MET A 214 17.06 13.78 4.62
CA MET A 214 15.99 14.66 4.14
C MET A 214 15.60 15.71 5.19
N HIS A 215 16.46 15.93 6.21
CA HIS A 215 16.14 16.77 7.36
C HIS A 215 15.84 18.24 6.99
N ASP A 216 16.51 18.80 5.97
CA ASP A 216 16.29 20.18 5.52
C ASP A 216 14.86 20.39 4.99
N ASP A 217 14.39 19.45 4.17
CA ASP A 217 13.03 19.43 3.62
C ASP A 217 12.00 19.26 4.74
N ILE A 218 12.20 18.27 5.62
CA ILE A 218 11.32 18.02 6.77
C ILE A 218 11.24 19.26 7.67
N ARG A 219 12.37 19.91 7.98
CA ARG A 219 12.41 21.11 8.82
C ARG A 219 11.68 22.27 8.17
N THR A 220 11.84 22.46 6.86
CA THR A 220 11.18 23.54 6.11
C THR A 220 9.67 23.39 6.18
N HIS A 221 9.14 22.21 5.87
CA HIS A 221 7.72 21.92 5.91
C HIS A 221 7.17 21.89 7.35
N TRP A 222 7.97 21.49 8.34
CA TRP A 222 7.60 21.57 9.75
C TRP A 222 7.40 23.02 10.20
N LEU A 223 8.31 23.93 9.82
CA LEU A 223 8.18 25.35 10.14
C LEU A 223 6.99 25.99 9.41
N LEU A 224 6.76 25.62 8.14
CA LEU A 224 5.62 26.08 7.35
C LEU A 224 4.28 25.64 7.97
N ALA A 225 4.25 24.47 8.60
CA ALA A 225 3.07 23.99 9.31
C ALA A 225 2.60 24.93 10.43
N PHE A 226 3.50 25.71 11.05
CA PHE A 226 3.14 26.71 12.07
C PHE A 226 2.75 28.07 11.51
N THR A 227 3.12 28.37 10.26
CA THR A 227 2.77 29.64 9.61
C THR A 227 1.41 29.60 8.91
N GLY A 228 0.85 28.39 8.72
CA GLY A 228 -0.41 28.19 8.03
C GLY A 228 -1.63 28.66 8.82
N GLU A 229 -2.80 28.47 8.20
CA GLU A 229 -4.08 28.77 8.83
C GLU A 229 -4.24 28.02 10.16
N SER A 230 -4.81 28.71 11.16
CA SER A 230 -5.11 28.12 12.46
C SER A 230 -6.59 27.75 12.55
N TYR A 231 -6.86 26.58 13.11
CA TYR A 231 -8.20 26.13 13.45
C TYR A 231 -8.45 26.37 14.94
N GLN A 232 -9.52 27.10 15.25
CA GLN A 232 -9.94 27.34 16.62
C GLN A 232 -10.65 26.11 17.14
N LEU A 233 -10.04 25.38 18.08
CA LEU A 233 -10.67 24.22 18.70
C LEU A 233 -11.86 24.68 19.56
N PRO A 234 -13.12 24.33 19.20
CA PRO A 234 -14.30 24.89 19.85
C PRO A 234 -14.41 24.52 21.34
N LEU A 235 -13.74 23.46 21.78
CA LEU A 235 -13.75 22.99 23.17
C LEU A 235 -12.64 23.59 24.05
N LEU A 236 -11.54 24.06 23.46
CA LEU A 236 -10.35 24.48 24.22
C LEU A 236 -9.99 25.97 24.01
N GLY A 237 -10.59 26.65 23.02
CA GLY A 237 -10.25 28.04 22.70
C GLY A 237 -8.80 28.21 22.24
N VAL A 238 -8.10 27.11 21.92
CA VAL A 238 -6.71 27.13 21.46
C VAL A 238 -6.70 27.08 19.94
N ALA A 239 -5.99 28.03 19.34
CA ALA A 239 -5.69 28.04 17.92
C ALA A 239 -4.61 27.00 17.63
N VAL A 240 -4.94 25.95 16.88
CA VAL A 240 -3.99 24.91 16.47
C VAL A 240 -3.76 25.02 14.97
N PRO A 241 -2.51 25.01 14.47
CA PRO A 241 -2.25 25.04 13.04
C PRO A 241 -2.92 23.86 12.33
N LEU A 242 -3.70 24.15 11.28
CA LEU A 242 -4.54 23.18 10.59
C LEU A 242 -3.72 22.02 10.00
N ILE A 243 -2.54 22.32 9.46
CA ILE A 243 -1.61 21.32 8.91
C ILE A 243 -1.19 20.32 9.99
N LEU A 244 -0.93 20.77 11.23
CA LEU A 244 -0.56 19.86 12.33
C LEU A 244 -1.73 18.97 12.75
N LEU A 245 -2.96 19.49 12.73
CA LEU A 245 -4.15 18.70 13.02
C LEU A 245 -4.35 17.58 11.97
N TYR A 246 -4.21 17.91 10.68
CA TYR A 246 -4.31 16.91 9.61
C TYR A 246 -3.12 15.94 9.62
N LEU A 247 -1.91 16.41 9.97
CA LEU A 247 -0.73 15.56 10.13
C LEU A 247 -0.94 14.55 11.25
N LEU A 248 -1.47 14.98 12.41
CA LEU A 248 -1.81 14.08 13.51
C LEU A 248 -2.85 13.05 13.08
N GLY A 249 -3.93 13.48 12.41
CA GLY A 249 -4.96 12.58 11.88
C GLY A 249 -4.38 11.56 10.90
N ASN A 250 -3.50 12.00 10.01
CA ASN A 250 -2.81 11.14 9.05
C ASN A 250 -1.91 10.11 9.74
N VAL A 251 -1.11 10.53 10.73
CA VAL A 251 -0.21 9.65 11.50
C VAL A 251 -0.99 8.59 12.27
N LEU A 252 -2.08 8.97 12.95
CA LEU A 252 -2.93 8.03 13.68
C LEU A 252 -3.63 7.03 12.75
N ALA A 253 -4.17 7.52 11.62
CA ALA A 253 -4.82 6.67 10.62
C ALA A 253 -3.82 5.69 9.99
N GLN A 254 -2.61 6.16 9.67
CA GLN A 254 -1.53 5.32 9.16
C GLN A 254 -1.08 4.29 10.18
N HIS A 255 -0.94 4.66 11.45
CA HIS A 255 -0.63 3.72 12.54
C HIS A 255 -1.68 2.60 12.64
N LEU A 256 -2.98 2.94 12.61
CA LEU A 256 -4.05 1.96 12.61
C LEU A 256 -3.99 1.05 11.37
N CYS A 257 -3.81 1.64 10.18
CA CYS A 257 -3.68 0.94 8.91
C CYS A 257 -2.56 -0.11 8.97
N ILE A 258 -1.32 0.33 9.25
CA ILE A 258 -0.16 -0.55 9.19
C ILE A 258 -0.13 -1.59 10.31
N SER A 259 -0.56 -1.23 11.53
CA SER A 259 -0.70 -2.18 12.63
C SER A 259 -1.68 -3.30 12.30
N SER A 260 -2.77 -2.95 11.61
CA SER A 260 -3.76 -3.91 11.12
C SER A 260 -3.20 -4.79 9.99
N VAL A 261 -2.43 -4.22 9.05
CA VAL A 261 -1.75 -5.00 8.00
C VAL A 261 -0.76 -6.00 8.59
N TYR A 262 0.07 -5.58 9.55
CA TYR A 262 1.02 -6.47 10.22
C TYR A 262 0.29 -7.58 10.98
N THR A 263 -0.79 -7.25 11.69
CA THR A 263 -1.63 -8.27 12.34
C THR A 263 -2.20 -9.25 11.32
N LEU A 264 -2.72 -8.76 10.19
CA LEU A 264 -3.26 -9.58 9.11
C LEU A 264 -2.22 -10.52 8.51
N THR A 265 -0.97 -10.07 8.34
CA THR A 265 0.14 -10.92 7.86
C THR A 265 0.51 -12.06 8.81
N THR A 266 0.18 -11.95 10.10
CA THR A 266 0.38 -13.05 11.06
C THR A 266 -0.79 -14.04 11.13
N GLU A 267 -1.97 -13.64 10.66
CA GLU A 267 -3.20 -14.46 10.72
C GLU A 267 -3.55 -15.11 9.38
N CYS A 268 -3.12 -14.52 8.26
CA CYS A 268 -3.49 -14.92 6.91
C CYS A 268 -2.27 -15.22 6.04
N SER A 269 -2.49 -15.96 4.93
CA SER A 269 -1.44 -16.17 3.94
C SER A 269 -1.09 -14.89 3.17
N SER A 270 0.12 -14.82 2.62
CA SER A 270 0.59 -13.71 1.80
C SER A 270 -0.36 -13.38 0.65
N LEU A 271 -0.94 -14.39 0.01
CA LEU A 271 -1.94 -14.21 -1.06
C LEU A 271 -3.23 -13.56 -0.55
N THR A 272 -3.72 -13.97 0.62
CA THR A 272 -4.94 -13.41 1.24
C THR A 272 -4.72 -11.96 1.66
N VAL A 273 -3.56 -11.66 2.25
CA VAL A 273 -3.16 -10.29 2.60
C VAL A 273 -3.12 -9.43 1.34
N THR A 274 -2.48 -9.92 0.28
CA THR A 274 -2.38 -9.22 -1.01
C THR A 274 -3.77 -8.94 -1.59
N LEU A 275 -4.69 -9.90 -1.52
CA LEU A 275 -6.09 -9.71 -1.93
C LEU A 275 -6.77 -8.58 -1.15
N ILE A 276 -6.69 -8.60 0.18
CA ILE A 276 -7.33 -7.59 1.04
C ILE A 276 -6.76 -6.19 0.75
N LEU A 277 -5.44 -6.08 0.60
CA LEU A 277 -4.78 -4.81 0.25
C LEU A 277 -5.15 -4.32 -1.15
N THR A 278 -5.34 -5.23 -2.11
CA THR A 278 -5.81 -4.91 -3.46
C THR A 278 -7.26 -4.43 -3.44
N LEU A 279 -8.13 -5.09 -2.68
CA LEU A 279 -9.53 -4.67 -2.51
C LEU A 279 -9.65 -3.31 -1.84
N ARG A 280 -8.82 -3.05 -0.84
CA ARG A 280 -8.71 -1.72 -0.21
C ARG A 280 -8.41 -0.64 -1.26
N LYS A 281 -7.38 -0.83 -2.08
CA LYS A 281 -7.03 0.14 -3.14
C LYS A 281 -8.15 0.30 -4.16
N PHE A 282 -8.79 -0.79 -4.54
CA PHE A 282 -9.91 -0.76 -5.47
C PHE A 282 -11.11 0.01 -4.90
N ILE A 283 -11.47 -0.24 -3.65
CA ILE A 283 -12.56 0.48 -2.96
C ILE A 283 -12.23 1.97 -2.82
N SER A 284 -10.99 2.33 -2.48
CA SER A 284 -10.55 3.73 -2.49
C SER A 284 -10.69 4.38 -3.88
N LEU A 285 -10.39 3.66 -4.96
CA LEU A 285 -10.57 4.14 -6.33
C LEU A 285 -12.06 4.34 -6.65
N VAL A 286 -12.92 3.37 -6.34
CA VAL A 286 -14.37 3.50 -6.55
C VAL A 286 -14.93 4.67 -5.75
N PHE A 287 -14.53 4.80 -4.48
CA PHE A 287 -14.92 5.93 -3.64
C PHE A 287 -14.48 7.27 -4.25
N SER A 288 -13.26 7.35 -4.76
CA SER A 288 -12.74 8.54 -5.45
C SER A 288 -13.61 8.90 -6.67
N ILE A 289 -13.93 7.94 -7.54
CA ILE A 289 -14.78 8.19 -8.72
C ILE A 289 -16.15 8.75 -8.31
N VAL A 290 -16.78 8.13 -7.30
CA VAL A 290 -18.09 8.53 -6.78
C VAL A 290 -18.03 9.92 -6.12
N TYR A 291 -17.02 10.15 -5.28
CA TYR A 291 -16.84 11.41 -4.54
C TYR A 291 -16.56 12.59 -5.46
N PHE A 292 -15.70 12.42 -6.47
CA PHE A 292 -15.39 13.45 -7.47
C PHE A 292 -16.44 13.58 -8.58
N ARG A 293 -17.55 12.83 -8.51
CA ARG A 293 -18.64 12.86 -9.49
C ARG A 293 -18.18 12.58 -10.93
N ASN A 294 -17.17 11.75 -11.11
CA ASN A 294 -16.76 11.30 -12.43
C ASN A 294 -17.84 10.35 -13.01
N PRO A 295 -18.12 10.40 -14.33
CA PRO A 295 -19.16 9.57 -14.93
C PRO A 295 -18.79 8.09 -14.83
N PHE A 296 -19.56 7.34 -14.05
CA PHE A 296 -19.37 5.91 -13.89
C PHE A 296 -19.93 5.17 -15.11
N THR A 297 -19.08 4.92 -16.10
CA THR A 297 -19.46 4.22 -17.35
C THR A 297 -19.85 2.76 -17.10
N TRP A 298 -20.52 2.13 -18.08
CA TRP A 298 -20.82 0.69 -18.05
C TRP A 298 -19.59 -0.18 -17.77
N TRP A 299 -18.41 0.22 -18.26
CA TRP A 299 -17.16 -0.49 -18.02
C TRP A 299 -16.72 -0.47 -16.56
N HIS A 300 -16.99 0.60 -15.82
CA HIS A 300 -16.71 0.65 -14.39
C HIS A 300 -17.63 -0.31 -13.61
N TRP A 301 -18.89 -0.47 -14.03
CA TRP A 301 -19.81 -1.46 -13.45
C TRP A 301 -19.34 -2.88 -13.71
N LEU A 302 -18.93 -3.18 -14.95
CA LEU A 302 -18.37 -4.48 -15.31
C LEU A 302 -17.10 -4.79 -14.51
N GLY A 303 -16.16 -3.84 -14.44
CA GLY A 303 -14.93 -4.00 -13.67
C GLY A 303 -15.19 -4.25 -12.18
N THR A 304 -16.11 -3.49 -11.60
CA THR A 304 -16.54 -3.65 -10.19
C THR A 304 -17.19 -5.01 -9.94
N ALA A 305 -18.08 -5.45 -10.84
CA ALA A 305 -18.71 -6.77 -10.76
C ALA A 305 -17.67 -7.90 -10.82
N LEU A 306 -16.69 -7.82 -11.72
CA LEU A 306 -15.61 -8.80 -11.84
C LEU A 306 -14.76 -8.89 -10.56
N VAL A 307 -14.36 -7.75 -9.98
CA VAL A 307 -13.60 -7.72 -8.73
C VAL A 307 -14.41 -8.30 -7.58
N PHE A 308 -15.69 -7.96 -7.47
CA PHE A 308 -16.58 -8.45 -6.42
C PHE A 308 -16.81 -9.96 -6.52
N VAL A 309 -17.19 -10.46 -7.70
CA VAL A 309 -17.43 -11.90 -7.93
C VAL A 309 -16.14 -12.70 -7.73
N GLY A 310 -15.01 -12.22 -8.28
CA GLY A 310 -13.71 -12.87 -8.09
C GLY A 310 -13.32 -12.94 -6.61
N THR A 311 -13.62 -11.90 -5.82
CA THR A 311 -13.38 -11.90 -4.37
C THR A 311 -14.24 -12.93 -3.63
N LEU A 312 -15.54 -13.00 -3.94
CA LEU A 312 -16.45 -13.97 -3.33
C LEU A 312 -16.06 -15.42 -3.66
N MET A 313 -15.61 -15.65 -4.89
CA MET A 313 -15.10 -16.96 -5.32
C MET A 313 -13.79 -17.31 -4.61
N PHE A 314 -12.87 -16.36 -4.44
CA PHE A 314 -11.63 -16.59 -3.69
C PHE A 314 -11.90 -16.92 -2.21
N ALA A 315 -12.85 -16.23 -1.59
CA ALA A 315 -13.24 -16.47 -0.20
C ALA A 315 -13.92 -17.84 0.03
N ASN A 316 -14.20 -18.58 -1.06
CA ASN A 316 -15.02 -19.80 -1.10
C ASN A 316 -16.47 -19.57 -0.63
N VAL A 317 -17.00 -18.35 -0.80
CA VAL A 317 -18.43 -18.08 -0.56
C VAL A 317 -19.24 -18.68 -1.71
N ILE A 318 -18.72 -18.57 -2.94
CA ILE A 318 -19.29 -19.22 -4.14
C ILE A 318 -18.48 -20.49 -4.41
N ARG A 319 -19.10 -21.66 -4.21
CA ARG A 319 -18.50 -22.94 -4.63
C ARG A 319 -18.82 -23.14 -6.10
N VAL A 320 -17.83 -22.97 -6.97
CA VAL A 320 -17.93 -23.46 -8.35
C VAL A 320 -17.95 -24.99 -8.28
N PRO A 321 -18.94 -25.68 -8.87
CA PRO A 321 -18.91 -27.14 -8.96
C PRO A 321 -17.63 -27.59 -9.67
N LYS A 322 -17.04 -28.68 -9.18
CA LYS A 322 -15.80 -29.26 -9.71
C LYS A 322 -15.94 -29.63 -11.18
#